data_AF-A0A672LRU6-F1
#
_entry.id   AF-A0A672LRU6-F1
#
_cell.length_a   1.000
_cell.length_b   1.000
_cell.length_c   1.000
_cell.angle_alpha   90.00
_cell.angle_beta   90.00
_cell.angle_gamma   90.00
#
_symmetry.space_group_name_H-M   'P 1'
#
loop_
_entity.id
_entity.type
_entity.pdbx_description
1 polymer ?
#
loop_
_entity_poly.entity_id
_entity_poly.type
_entity_poly.pdbx_seq_one_letter_code
_entity_poly.pdbx_strand_id
1 'polypeptide(L)'
;MAETRISVDQKEFLCPVCLDLLKDPVTTSCGHSYCKSCITDCWDQEDQKRVYSCPQCRQTFSPRPALARNTMLAEVVEKLKKTKLSADCYAGAGDVQCDVCTGRKYKAVKSCLVCLNSYCQNHLEQHESLFKGKRHNLTDATGRLQEMICQKHEKLLEVFCRTDQKCICVLCTIIEHKNHDIVSAAEQRTEKQFVAISTAVEDSERIFTELIHSIERSRSELIRLIRDQEKTAVSRAEGRLERLEQEINDLRRRDQIYSTLQYTDQSYPDHPDRFDYWCQLLCRERVCGRCYWEIEWSGNKGVDVAVSYKSIIRKTQSKKCDFGYNDQSWSLFCSPCSYSFIHNNIRNALSVKSISRRIGVFVDHSAGTLSFYSVSDTMSLIHTVQTTFTQTLYPGVGFYVGSSVKLC
;
A
#
# COMPACT_ATOMS: atom_id res chain seq x y z
N MET A 1 42.31 -13.85 -48.04
CA MET A 1 41.10 -13.00 -48.15
C MET A 1 40.24 -13.30 -46.94
N ALA A 2 39.98 -12.30 -46.10
CA ALA A 2 39.19 -12.48 -44.89
C ALA A 2 37.71 -12.62 -45.27
N GLU A 3 37.11 -13.78 -44.98
CA GLU A 3 35.67 -13.95 -45.08
C GLU A 3 35.01 -13.23 -43.91
N THR A 4 34.47 -12.04 -44.19
CA THR A 4 33.64 -11.29 -43.25
C THR A 4 32.36 -12.09 -43.00
N ARG A 5 32.23 -12.72 -41.83
CA ARG A 5 30.97 -13.36 -41.40
C ARG A 5 29.95 -12.27 -41.08
N ILE A 6 29.10 -11.95 -42.05
CA ILE A 6 27.94 -11.09 -41.82
C ILE A 6 26.95 -11.89 -40.97
N SER A 7 26.73 -11.47 -39.72
CA SER A 7 25.68 -12.01 -38.85
C SER A 7 24.34 -11.46 -39.32
N VAL A 8 23.61 -12.21 -40.15
CA VAL A 8 22.29 -11.82 -40.64
C VAL A 8 21.20 -12.27 -39.65
N ASP A 9 20.32 -11.36 -39.23
CA ASP A 9 19.21 -11.68 -38.31
C ASP A 9 18.15 -12.52 -39.05
N GLN A 10 17.77 -13.67 -38.47
CA GLN A 10 16.78 -14.58 -39.06
C GLN A 10 15.39 -13.95 -39.19
N LYS A 11 15.11 -12.90 -38.43
CA LYS A 11 13.84 -12.15 -38.50
C LYS A 11 13.61 -11.48 -39.85
N GLU A 12 14.68 -11.21 -40.61
CA GLU A 12 14.61 -10.59 -41.93
C GLU A 12 14.03 -11.53 -43.01
N PHE A 13 13.97 -12.84 -42.74
CA PHE A 13 13.50 -13.86 -43.69
C PHE A 13 12.21 -14.56 -43.25
N LEU A 14 11.45 -13.95 -42.35
CA LEU A 14 10.15 -14.46 -41.92
C LEU A 14 9.06 -14.01 -42.88
N CYS A 15 8.11 -14.90 -43.16
CA CYS A 15 6.90 -14.56 -43.88
C CYS A 15 5.97 -13.73 -42.99
N PRO A 16 5.54 -12.53 -43.40
CA PRO A 16 4.65 -11.67 -42.62
C PRO A 16 3.24 -12.24 -42.38
N VAL A 17 2.85 -13.28 -43.12
CA VAL A 17 1.52 -13.92 -43.03
C VAL A 17 1.54 -15.08 -42.05
N CYS A 18 2.47 -16.04 -42.20
CA CYS A 18 2.54 -17.20 -41.30
C CYS A 18 3.55 -17.06 -40.15
N LEU A 19 4.36 -15.99 -40.16
CA LEU A 19 5.40 -15.69 -39.16
C LEU A 19 6.50 -16.77 -39.04
N ASP A 20 6.63 -17.63 -40.04
CA ASP A 20 7.67 -18.68 -40.15
C ASP A 20 8.68 -18.31 -41.25
N LEU A 21 9.85 -18.96 -41.27
CA LEU A 21 10.84 -18.80 -42.35
C LEU A 21 10.19 -19.07 -43.70
N LEU A 22 10.51 -18.21 -44.69
CA LEU A 22 9.92 -18.27 -46.01
C LEU A 22 10.05 -19.67 -46.65
N LYS A 23 8.90 -20.30 -46.95
CA LYS A 23 8.78 -21.56 -47.71
C LYS A 23 8.38 -21.23 -49.14
N ASP A 24 9.21 -21.61 -50.11
CA ASP A 24 9.09 -21.20 -51.50
C ASP A 24 8.83 -19.69 -51.64
N PRO A 25 9.81 -18.84 -51.26
CA PRO A 25 9.64 -17.40 -51.25
C PRO A 25 9.25 -16.87 -52.63
N VAL A 26 8.26 -15.99 -52.68
CA VAL A 26 7.88 -15.20 -53.84
C VAL A 26 7.91 -13.72 -53.46
N THR A 27 8.30 -12.87 -54.40
CA THR A 27 8.40 -11.42 -54.18
C THR A 27 7.38 -10.73 -55.09
N THR A 28 6.48 -9.94 -54.51
CA THR A 28 5.51 -9.17 -55.29
C THR A 28 6.20 -7.96 -55.94
N SER A 29 5.53 -7.31 -56.90
CA SER A 29 6.09 -6.13 -57.59
C SER A 29 6.33 -4.92 -56.68
N CYS A 30 5.74 -4.91 -55.48
CA CYS A 30 6.04 -3.90 -54.45
C CYS A 30 7.26 -4.27 -53.57
N GLY A 31 7.98 -5.34 -53.89
CA GLY A 31 9.23 -5.75 -53.22
C GLY A 31 9.04 -6.60 -51.96
N HIS A 32 7.81 -6.82 -51.51
CA HIS A 32 7.52 -7.62 -50.32
C HIS A 32 7.54 -9.13 -50.63
N SER A 33 8.10 -9.92 -49.71
CA SER A 33 8.29 -11.36 -49.92
C SER A 33 7.47 -12.21 -48.95
N TYR A 34 6.86 -13.27 -49.47
CA TYR A 34 5.97 -14.17 -48.75
C TYR A 34 6.22 -15.62 -49.14
N CYS A 35 5.72 -16.57 -48.34
CA CYS A 35 5.56 -17.94 -48.83
C CYS A 35 4.58 -17.94 -50.00
N LYS A 36 4.88 -18.71 -51.05
CA LYS A 36 4.01 -18.79 -52.23
C LYS A 36 2.56 -19.11 -51.87
N SER A 37 2.34 -20.11 -51.01
CA SER A 37 1.01 -20.50 -50.55
C SER A 37 0.31 -19.36 -49.81
N CYS A 38 0.99 -18.70 -48.86
CA CYS A 38 0.39 -17.65 -48.04
C CYS A 38 -0.14 -16.47 -48.85
N ILE A 39 0.61 -15.99 -49.85
CA ILE A 39 0.13 -14.87 -50.68
C ILE A 39 -0.93 -15.32 -51.69
N THR A 40 -0.87 -16.57 -52.16
CA THR A 40 -1.92 -17.16 -53.00
C THR A 40 -3.25 -17.22 -52.24
N ASP A 41 -3.23 -17.73 -51.01
CA ASP A 41 -4.42 -17.82 -50.14
C ASP A 41 -5.02 -16.44 -49.84
N CYS A 42 -4.18 -15.44 -49.57
CA CYS A 42 -4.64 -14.05 -49.37
C CYS A 42 -5.36 -13.51 -50.62
N TRP A 43 -4.83 -13.77 -51.81
CA TRP A 43 -5.44 -13.30 -53.06
C TRP A 43 -6.67 -14.10 -53.48
N ASP A 44 -6.74 -15.39 -53.16
CA ASP A 44 -7.91 -16.23 -53.43
C ASP A 44 -9.15 -15.76 -52.63
N GLN A 45 -8.94 -15.18 -51.44
CA GLN A 45 -10.03 -14.55 -50.67
C GLN A 45 -10.55 -13.24 -51.30
N GLU A 46 -9.72 -12.56 -52.10
CA GLU A 46 -10.05 -11.28 -52.75
C GLU A 46 -10.51 -11.42 -54.21
N ASP A 47 -10.60 -12.65 -54.73
CA ASP A 47 -10.82 -12.96 -56.15
C ASP A 47 -12.15 -12.35 -56.69
N GLN A 48 -13.18 -12.27 -55.84
CA GLN A 48 -14.46 -11.63 -56.19
C GLN A 48 -14.34 -10.13 -56.52
N LYS A 49 -13.36 -9.43 -55.96
CA LYS A 49 -13.15 -7.98 -56.15
C LYS A 49 -12.33 -7.66 -57.41
N ARG A 50 -11.68 -8.67 -58.02
CA ARG A 50 -10.75 -8.53 -59.17
C ARG A 50 -9.63 -7.50 -58.99
N VAL A 51 -9.38 -7.08 -57.75
CA VAL A 51 -8.31 -6.16 -57.36
C VAL A 51 -7.62 -6.82 -56.17
N TYR A 52 -6.33 -7.11 -56.32
CA TYR A 52 -5.54 -7.85 -55.34
C TYR A 52 -4.63 -6.90 -54.60
N SER A 53 -4.49 -7.05 -53.29
CA SER A 53 -3.65 -6.14 -52.49
C SER A 53 -2.46 -6.83 -51.87
N CYS A 54 -1.37 -6.09 -51.66
CA CYS A 54 -0.24 -6.56 -50.86
C CYS A 54 -0.61 -6.52 -49.36
N PRO A 55 -0.49 -7.63 -48.60
CA PRO A 55 -0.83 -7.66 -47.17
C PRO A 55 -0.07 -6.62 -46.31
N GLN A 56 1.16 -6.28 -46.68
CA GLN A 56 2.00 -5.36 -45.90
C GLN A 56 1.78 -3.89 -46.24
N CYS A 57 1.78 -3.51 -47.52
CA CYS A 57 1.74 -2.11 -47.95
C CYS A 57 0.43 -1.68 -48.62
N ARG A 58 -0.50 -2.62 -48.81
CA ARG A 58 -1.81 -2.42 -49.45
C ARG A 58 -1.77 -1.91 -50.91
N GLN A 59 -0.61 -1.92 -51.55
CA GLN A 59 -0.51 -1.65 -52.99
C GLN A 59 -1.40 -2.63 -53.75
N THR A 60 -2.21 -2.11 -54.66
CA THR A 60 -3.18 -2.88 -55.44
C THR A 60 -2.62 -3.31 -56.80
N PHE A 61 -3.11 -4.44 -57.29
CA PHE A 61 -2.71 -5.04 -58.56
C PHE A 61 -3.96 -5.46 -59.36
N SER A 62 -3.97 -5.13 -60.65
CA SER A 62 -4.95 -5.61 -61.62
C SER A 62 -4.30 -5.64 -63.01
N PRO A 63 -4.22 -6.79 -63.70
CA PRO A 63 -4.73 -8.12 -63.32
C PRO A 63 -3.91 -8.80 -62.19
N ARG A 64 -4.32 -10.02 -61.77
CA ARG A 64 -3.64 -10.81 -60.73
C ARG A 64 -2.15 -11.03 -61.10
N PRO A 65 -1.18 -10.66 -60.25
CA PRO A 65 0.23 -10.87 -60.57
C PRO A 65 0.62 -12.34 -60.67
N ALA A 66 1.47 -12.67 -61.63
CA ALA A 66 2.12 -13.99 -61.68
C ALA A 66 3.21 -14.09 -60.60
N LEU A 67 3.19 -15.18 -59.83
CA LEU A 67 4.15 -15.42 -58.74
C LEU A 67 5.25 -16.37 -59.18
N ALA A 68 6.47 -15.85 -59.34
CA ALA A 68 7.67 -16.64 -59.58
C ALA A 68 8.47 -16.83 -58.28
N ARG A 69 9.05 -18.02 -58.11
CA ARG A 69 9.90 -18.35 -56.96
C ARG A 69 11.17 -17.48 -56.99
N ASN A 70 11.46 -16.81 -55.90
CA ASN A 70 12.70 -16.08 -55.68
C ASN A 70 13.80 -17.08 -55.29
N THR A 71 14.62 -17.47 -56.28
CA THR A 71 15.68 -18.49 -56.11
C THR A 71 16.77 -18.04 -55.14
N MET A 72 17.10 -16.75 -55.13
CA MET A 72 18.13 -16.18 -54.24
C MET A 72 17.68 -16.24 -52.77
N LEU A 73 16.45 -15.79 -52.47
CA LEU A 73 15.90 -15.90 -51.12
C LEU A 73 15.77 -17.36 -50.67
N ALA A 74 15.38 -18.26 -51.58
CA ALA A 74 15.31 -19.68 -51.28
C ALA A 74 16.69 -20.24 -50.90
N GLU A 75 17.75 -19.89 -51.64
CA GLU A 75 19.11 -20.35 -51.34
C GLU A 75 19.64 -19.81 -50.01
N VAL A 76 19.40 -18.53 -49.71
CA VAL A 76 19.81 -17.91 -48.44
C VAL A 76 19.11 -18.56 -47.26
N VAL A 77 17.78 -18.77 -47.33
CA VAL A 77 17.01 -19.45 -46.27
C VAL A 77 17.52 -20.87 -46.05
N GLU A 78 17.85 -21.62 -47.10
CA GLU A 78 18.41 -22.97 -46.97
C GLU A 78 19.82 -22.97 -46.34
N LYS A 79 20.68 -22.00 -46.68
CA LYS A 79 21.99 -21.84 -46.02
C LYS A 79 21.84 -21.48 -44.54
N LEU A 80 20.87 -20.64 -44.18
CA LEU A 80 20.56 -20.31 -42.78
C LEU A 80 20.08 -21.54 -41.99
N LYS A 81 19.25 -22.39 -42.58
CA LYS A 81 18.84 -23.68 -41.98
C LYS A 81 20.04 -24.60 -41.73
N LYS A 82 20.96 -24.71 -42.71
CA LYS A 82 22.18 -25.55 -42.60
C LYS A 82 23.19 -25.02 -41.59
N THR A 83 23.34 -23.71 -41.47
CA THR A 83 24.27 -23.07 -40.52
C THR A 83 23.86 -23.34 -39.05
N LYS A 84 22.55 -23.50 -38.78
CA LYS A 84 22.02 -23.91 -37.47
C LYS A 84 22.38 -25.36 -37.08
N LEU A 85 22.67 -26.24 -38.04
CA LEU A 85 23.02 -27.64 -37.79
C LEU A 85 24.52 -27.85 -37.47
N SER A 86 25.38 -26.86 -37.73
CA SER A 86 26.84 -26.99 -37.60
C SER A 86 27.47 -26.23 -36.41
N ALA A 87 26.68 -25.62 -35.53
CA ALA A 87 27.20 -24.97 -34.32
C ALA A 87 27.28 -25.98 -33.16
N ASP A 88 28.47 -26.57 -32.98
CA ASP A 88 29.00 -27.34 -31.83
C ASP A 88 28.12 -28.44 -31.18
N CYS A 89 28.39 -29.71 -31.55
CA CYS A 89 27.73 -30.90 -31.00
C CYS A 89 28.70 -32.00 -30.50
N TYR A 90 29.81 -31.60 -29.88
CA TYR A 90 30.63 -32.54 -29.10
C TYR A 90 29.89 -33.00 -27.85
N ALA A 91 30.09 -34.26 -27.44
CA ALA A 91 29.47 -34.78 -26.22
C ALA A 91 30.11 -34.13 -24.98
N GLY A 92 29.32 -33.41 -24.19
CA GLY A 92 29.71 -32.84 -22.91
C GLY A 92 29.56 -33.83 -21.75
N ALA A 93 29.83 -33.36 -20.53
CA ALA A 93 29.61 -34.16 -19.31
C ALA A 93 28.10 -34.46 -19.15
N GLY A 94 27.74 -35.74 -19.16
CA GLY A 94 26.35 -36.20 -19.06
C GLY A 94 25.67 -36.50 -20.41
N ASP A 95 26.29 -36.16 -21.55
CA ASP A 95 25.78 -36.56 -22.85
C ASP A 95 26.10 -38.02 -23.17
N VAL A 96 25.16 -38.72 -23.80
CA VAL A 96 25.41 -40.04 -24.38
C VAL A 96 26.33 -39.86 -25.59
N GLN A 97 27.46 -40.57 -25.60
CA GLN A 97 28.46 -40.48 -26.66
C GLN A 97 28.09 -41.37 -27.85
N CYS A 98 28.49 -40.96 -29.05
CA CYS A 98 28.37 -41.81 -30.23
C CYS A 98 29.44 -42.92 -30.23
N ASP A 99 29.02 -44.17 -30.36
CA ASP A 99 29.91 -45.33 -30.32
C ASP A 99 30.78 -45.44 -31.57
N VAL A 100 30.30 -44.95 -32.72
CA VAL A 100 30.95 -45.07 -34.03
C VAL A 100 32.03 -44.03 -34.27
N CYS A 101 31.94 -42.83 -33.67
CA CYS A 101 32.93 -41.77 -33.90
C CYS A 101 34.35 -42.23 -33.57
N THR A 102 35.28 -42.04 -34.50
CA THR A 102 36.71 -42.26 -34.26
C THR A 102 37.34 -40.97 -33.72
N GLY A 103 38.09 -41.07 -32.62
CA GLY A 103 38.65 -39.90 -31.93
C GLY A 103 37.64 -39.17 -31.05
N ARG A 104 37.43 -37.86 -31.30
CA ARG A 104 36.55 -37.02 -30.45
C ARG A 104 35.09 -37.42 -30.65
N LYS A 105 34.42 -37.78 -29.55
CA LYS A 105 33.05 -38.30 -29.58
C LYS A 105 32.02 -37.17 -29.66
N TYR A 106 31.04 -37.34 -30.55
CA TYR A 106 29.91 -36.43 -30.71
C TYR A 106 28.73 -36.90 -29.87
N LYS A 107 27.83 -35.98 -29.53
CA LYS A 107 26.59 -36.29 -28.81
C LYS A 107 25.72 -37.22 -29.66
N ALA A 108 25.34 -38.35 -29.08
CA ALA A 108 24.38 -39.26 -29.69
C ALA A 108 22.97 -38.67 -29.66
N VAL A 109 22.23 -38.88 -30.73
CA VAL A 109 20.84 -38.44 -30.90
C VAL A 109 19.86 -39.62 -30.81
N LYS A 110 20.29 -40.81 -31.25
CA LYS A 110 19.52 -42.05 -31.19
C LYS A 110 20.40 -43.23 -30.84
N SER A 111 19.79 -44.25 -30.25
CA SER A 111 20.42 -45.55 -30.02
C SER A 111 19.62 -46.65 -30.74
N CYS A 112 20.33 -47.62 -31.33
CA CYS A 112 19.71 -48.77 -31.98
C CYS A 112 19.65 -49.95 -31.01
N LEU A 113 18.45 -50.45 -30.74
CA LEU A 113 18.20 -51.58 -29.86
C LEU A 113 18.63 -52.93 -30.47
N VAL A 114 18.93 -52.96 -31.77
CA VAL A 114 19.44 -54.15 -32.48
C VAL A 114 20.96 -54.15 -32.51
N CYS A 115 21.59 -53.01 -32.84
CA CYS A 115 23.05 -52.88 -32.91
C CYS A 115 23.70 -52.64 -31.53
N LEU A 116 22.90 -52.27 -30.53
CA LEU A 116 23.36 -51.87 -29.19
C LEU A 116 24.38 -50.72 -29.22
N ASN A 117 24.23 -49.82 -30.19
CA ASN A 117 25.08 -48.65 -30.39
C ASN A 117 24.26 -47.36 -30.41
N SER A 118 24.87 -46.28 -29.93
CA SER A 118 24.39 -44.90 -29.95
C SER A 118 25.07 -44.11 -31.08
N TYR A 119 24.29 -43.36 -31.84
CA TYR A 119 24.74 -42.66 -33.05
C TYR A 119 24.54 -41.15 -32.89
N CYS A 120 25.55 -40.37 -33.25
CA CYS A 120 25.38 -38.94 -33.54
C CYS A 120 24.61 -38.76 -34.86
N GLN A 121 24.14 -37.55 -35.15
CA GLN A 121 23.30 -37.30 -36.32
C GLN A 121 23.90 -37.83 -37.64
N ASN A 122 25.20 -37.59 -37.88
CA ASN A 122 25.88 -38.06 -39.08
C ASN A 122 25.96 -39.60 -39.15
N HIS A 123 26.35 -40.26 -38.05
CA HIS A 123 26.42 -41.72 -38.04
C HIS A 123 25.04 -42.39 -38.04
N LEU A 124 24.01 -41.69 -37.58
CA LEU A 124 22.63 -42.16 -37.69
C LEU A 124 22.18 -42.15 -39.15
N GLU A 125 22.42 -41.07 -39.88
CA GLU A 125 22.09 -40.97 -41.30
C GLU A 125 22.82 -42.05 -42.12
N GLN A 126 24.10 -42.29 -41.81
CA GLN A 126 24.87 -43.38 -42.40
C GLN A 126 24.27 -44.75 -42.07
N HIS A 127 23.95 -45.01 -40.80
CA HIS A 127 23.29 -46.24 -40.37
C HIS A 127 21.97 -46.46 -41.12
N GLU A 128 21.10 -45.45 -41.17
CA GLU A 128 19.83 -45.53 -41.90
C GLU A 128 20.03 -45.78 -43.40
N SER A 129 21.05 -45.17 -44.00
CA SER A 129 21.39 -45.37 -45.41
C SER A 129 21.87 -46.78 -45.74
N LEU A 130 22.70 -47.37 -44.87
CA LEU A 130 23.27 -48.71 -45.04
C LEU A 130 22.23 -49.80 -44.82
N PHE A 131 21.31 -49.57 -43.89
CA PHE A 131 20.26 -50.52 -43.53
C PHE A 131 18.91 -50.21 -44.18
N LYS A 132 18.88 -49.47 -45.31
CA LYS A 132 17.66 -49.23 -46.10
C LYS A 132 16.93 -50.55 -46.38
N GLY A 133 15.74 -50.71 -45.81
CA GLY A 133 14.89 -51.90 -45.96
C GLY A 133 14.98 -52.94 -44.84
N LYS A 134 15.89 -52.81 -43.87
CA LYS A 134 15.90 -53.62 -42.63
C LYS A 134 15.33 -52.80 -41.48
N ARG A 135 14.44 -53.41 -40.66
CA ARG A 135 13.83 -52.73 -39.50
C ARG A 135 14.77 -52.80 -38.29
N HIS A 136 15.60 -51.78 -38.12
CA HIS A 136 16.29 -51.54 -36.85
C HIS A 136 15.43 -50.62 -35.97
N ASN A 137 15.21 -51.00 -34.71
CA ASN A 137 14.42 -50.21 -33.77
C ASN A 137 15.32 -49.14 -33.11
N LEU A 138 15.01 -47.87 -33.34
CA LEU A 138 15.73 -46.72 -32.83
C LEU A 138 14.96 -46.07 -31.68
N THR A 139 15.66 -45.78 -30.58
CA THR A 139 15.15 -45.04 -29.43
C THR A 139 16.00 -43.80 -29.18
N ASP A 140 15.56 -42.92 -28.28
CA ASP A 140 16.36 -41.76 -27.87
C ASP A 140 17.70 -42.21 -27.27
N ALA A 141 18.75 -41.42 -27.49
CA ALA A 141 20.08 -41.79 -27.03
C ALA A 141 20.09 -42.06 -25.52
N THR A 142 20.54 -43.26 -25.14
CA THR A 142 20.59 -43.69 -23.74
C THR A 142 21.91 -44.37 -23.43
N GLY A 143 22.52 -44.02 -22.28
CA GLY A 143 23.72 -44.69 -21.78
C GLY A 143 23.43 -46.08 -21.17
N ARG A 144 22.15 -46.46 -21.06
CA ARG A 144 21.69 -47.67 -20.35
C ARG A 144 21.23 -48.77 -21.31
N LEU A 145 21.75 -48.81 -22.54
CA LEU A 145 21.33 -49.79 -23.55
C LEU A 145 21.44 -51.24 -23.07
N GLN A 146 22.52 -51.57 -22.35
CA GLN A 146 22.72 -52.94 -21.87
C GLN A 146 21.76 -53.36 -20.76
N GLU A 147 21.17 -52.40 -20.04
CA GLU A 147 20.14 -52.68 -19.05
C GLU A 147 18.78 -52.98 -19.69
N MET A 148 18.62 -52.71 -20.99
CA MET A 148 17.41 -53.03 -21.75
C MET A 148 17.46 -54.44 -22.34
N ILE A 149 18.56 -55.17 -22.15
CA ILE A 149 18.79 -56.50 -22.70
C ILE A 149 18.79 -57.54 -21.57
N CYS A 150 18.08 -58.64 -21.81
CA CYS A 150 18.08 -59.80 -20.93
C CYS A 150 19.46 -60.45 -20.93
N GLN A 151 20.10 -60.51 -19.77
CA GLN A 151 21.43 -61.10 -19.59
C GLN A 151 21.46 -62.61 -19.87
N LYS A 152 20.33 -63.32 -19.80
CA LYS A 152 20.25 -64.77 -20.05
C LYS A 152 20.02 -65.14 -21.52
N HIS A 153 19.30 -64.28 -22.24
CA HIS A 153 18.77 -64.63 -23.57
C HIS A 153 19.18 -63.63 -24.66
N GLU A 154 19.88 -62.56 -24.30
CA GLU A 154 20.32 -61.50 -25.22
C GLU A 154 19.16 -60.91 -26.06
N LYS A 155 17.96 -60.86 -25.46
CA LYS A 155 16.74 -60.30 -26.05
C LYS A 155 16.25 -59.09 -25.26
N LEU A 156 15.56 -58.17 -25.93
CA LEU A 156 15.02 -56.96 -25.31
C LEU A 156 14.03 -57.27 -24.18
N LEU A 157 14.10 -56.46 -23.12
CA LEU A 157 13.21 -56.51 -21.96
C LEU A 157 11.92 -55.73 -22.22
N GLU A 158 11.08 -56.24 -23.12
CA GLU A 158 9.83 -55.58 -23.56
C GLU A 158 8.61 -56.00 -22.73
N VAL A 159 8.79 -56.94 -21.80
CA VAL A 159 7.72 -57.56 -21.02
C VAL A 159 7.93 -57.26 -19.53
N PHE A 160 6.87 -57.00 -18.77
CA PHE A 160 6.94 -56.80 -17.33
C PHE A 160 6.21 -57.92 -16.60
N CYS A 161 6.92 -58.59 -15.69
CA CYS A 161 6.32 -59.58 -14.80
C CYS A 161 5.84 -58.88 -13.52
N ARG A 162 4.53 -58.85 -13.29
CA ARG A 162 3.91 -58.25 -12.09
C ARG A 162 4.16 -59.10 -10.85
N THR A 163 4.24 -60.41 -10.99
CA THR A 163 4.55 -61.33 -9.87
C THR A 163 5.94 -61.05 -9.29
N ASP A 164 6.96 -60.87 -10.13
CA ASP A 164 8.35 -60.63 -9.69
C ASP A 164 8.79 -59.17 -9.74
N GLN A 165 7.91 -58.26 -10.15
CA GLN A 165 8.15 -56.81 -10.28
C GLN A 165 9.41 -56.45 -11.09
N LYS A 166 9.67 -57.14 -12.21
CA LYS A 166 10.85 -56.91 -13.06
C LYS A 166 10.53 -57.00 -14.55
N CYS A 167 11.30 -56.25 -15.34
CA CYS A 167 11.27 -56.39 -16.80
C CYS A 167 12.01 -57.67 -17.22
N ILE A 168 11.40 -58.44 -18.13
CA ILE A 168 11.89 -59.70 -18.67
C ILE A 168 11.81 -59.68 -20.21
N CYS A 169 12.51 -60.58 -20.89
CA CYS A 169 12.37 -60.74 -22.34
C CYS A 169 11.30 -61.78 -22.71
N VAL A 170 10.89 -61.81 -23.97
CA VAL A 170 9.90 -62.77 -24.49
C VAL A 170 10.26 -64.25 -24.28
N LEU A 171 11.54 -64.62 -24.20
CA LEU A 171 11.94 -66.01 -23.92
C LEU A 171 11.79 -66.39 -22.43
N CYS A 172 11.92 -65.42 -21.52
CA CYS A 172 11.72 -65.65 -20.09
C CYS A 172 10.26 -66.03 -19.79
N THR A 173 9.30 -65.55 -20.58
CA THR A 173 7.87 -65.83 -20.37
C THR A 173 7.54 -67.31 -20.58
N ILE A 174 8.28 -68.02 -21.42
CA ILE A 174 8.02 -69.44 -21.73
C ILE A 174 8.90 -70.41 -20.94
N ILE A 175 10.02 -69.95 -20.36
CA ILE A 175 10.97 -70.78 -19.61
C ILE A 175 10.76 -70.61 -18.09
N GLU A 176 10.94 -69.40 -17.57
CA GLU A 176 11.01 -69.16 -16.12
C GLU A 176 9.71 -68.60 -15.54
N HIS A 177 8.97 -67.81 -16.32
CA HIS A 177 7.81 -67.04 -15.85
C HIS A 177 6.48 -67.55 -16.41
N LYS A 178 6.39 -68.84 -16.78
CA LYS A 178 5.24 -69.40 -17.54
C LYS A 178 3.87 -69.20 -16.90
N ASN A 179 3.81 -69.15 -15.57
CA ASN A 179 2.56 -69.04 -14.81
C ASN A 179 2.46 -67.71 -14.04
N HIS A 180 3.31 -66.73 -14.35
CA HIS A 180 3.29 -65.44 -13.66
C HIS A 180 2.34 -64.47 -14.37
N ASP A 181 1.91 -63.43 -13.64
CA ASP A 181 1.16 -62.34 -14.23
C ASP A 181 2.11 -61.45 -15.04
N ILE A 182 1.81 -61.31 -16.33
CA ILE A 182 2.69 -60.71 -17.32
C ILE A 182 1.90 -59.75 -18.17
N VAL A 183 2.44 -58.54 -18.30
CA VAL A 183 1.92 -57.48 -19.19
C VAL A 183 3.05 -56.91 -20.04
N SER A 184 2.73 -56.12 -21.05
CA SER A 184 3.77 -55.41 -21.79
C SER A 184 4.44 -54.36 -20.89
N ALA A 185 5.75 -54.14 -21.05
CA ALA A 185 6.46 -53.12 -20.28
C ALA A 185 5.95 -51.71 -20.60
N ALA A 186 5.43 -51.49 -21.81
CA ALA A 186 4.79 -50.23 -22.19
C ALA A 186 3.49 -50.01 -21.39
N GLU A 187 2.63 -51.02 -21.31
CA GLU A 187 1.37 -50.95 -20.57
C GLU A 187 1.59 -50.71 -19.07
N GLN A 188 2.51 -51.46 -18.45
CA GLN A 188 2.82 -51.26 -17.03
C GLN A 188 3.36 -49.85 -16.75
N ARG A 189 4.16 -49.27 -17.65
CA ARG A 189 4.69 -47.90 -17.51
C ARG A 189 3.55 -46.89 -17.57
N THR A 190 2.65 -47.03 -18.53
CA THR A 190 1.48 -46.15 -18.66
C THR A 190 0.58 -46.24 -17.43
N GLU A 191 0.33 -47.44 -16.91
CA GLU A 191 -0.47 -47.65 -15.70
C GLU A 191 0.19 -47.00 -14.47
N LYS A 192 1.50 -47.24 -14.25
CA LYS A 192 2.23 -46.60 -13.12
C LYS A 192 2.25 -45.08 -13.25
N GLN A 193 2.42 -44.57 -14.47
CA GLN A 193 2.41 -43.13 -14.72
C GLN A 193 1.02 -42.53 -14.50
N PHE A 194 -0.05 -43.20 -14.93
CA PHE A 194 -1.42 -42.78 -14.69
C PHE A 194 -1.75 -42.73 -13.20
N VAL A 195 -1.42 -43.77 -12.44
CA VAL A 195 -1.61 -43.81 -10.98
C VAL A 195 -0.87 -42.66 -10.31
N ALA A 196 0.41 -42.45 -10.66
CA ALA A 196 1.20 -41.36 -10.08
C ALA A 196 0.60 -39.97 -10.37
N ILE A 197 0.10 -39.75 -11.60
CA ILE A 197 -0.57 -38.50 -11.97
C ILE A 197 -1.89 -38.35 -11.19
N SER A 198 -2.71 -39.40 -11.11
CA SER A 198 -3.99 -39.37 -10.39
C SER A 198 -3.78 -39.04 -8.91
N THR A 199 -2.85 -39.72 -8.24
CA THR A 199 -2.53 -39.43 -6.84
C THR A 199 -2.03 -38.01 -6.63
N ALA A 200 -1.16 -37.50 -7.52
CA ALA A 200 -0.69 -36.12 -7.44
C ALA A 200 -1.82 -35.09 -7.63
N VAL A 201 -2.81 -35.39 -8.48
CA VAL A 201 -4.00 -34.56 -8.67
C VAL A 201 -4.87 -34.59 -7.40
N GLU A 202 -5.18 -35.76 -6.87
CA GLU A 202 -5.98 -35.93 -5.65
C GLU A 202 -5.35 -35.22 -4.44
N ASP A 203 -4.02 -35.35 -4.26
CA ASP A 203 -3.29 -34.64 -3.21
C ASP A 203 -3.34 -33.13 -3.39
N SER A 204 -3.23 -32.64 -4.62
CA SER A 204 -3.34 -31.21 -4.92
C SER A 204 -4.74 -30.68 -4.61
N GLU A 205 -5.79 -31.40 -5.03
CA GLU A 205 -7.18 -31.06 -4.74
C GLU A 205 -7.46 -30.98 -3.24
N ARG A 206 -6.96 -31.96 -2.47
CA ARG A 206 -7.04 -31.94 -1.00
C ARG A 206 -6.38 -30.70 -0.40
N ILE A 207 -5.15 -30.38 -0.82
CA ILE A 207 -4.42 -29.20 -0.32
C ILE A 207 -5.18 -27.91 -0.64
N PHE A 208 -5.68 -27.75 -1.87
CA PHE A 208 -6.44 -26.55 -2.25
C PHE A 208 -7.75 -26.44 -1.48
N THR A 209 -8.45 -27.55 -1.24
CA THR A 209 -9.69 -27.58 -0.45
C THR A 209 -9.45 -27.13 1.00
N GLU A 210 -8.39 -27.64 1.64
CA GLU A 210 -8.01 -27.22 2.98
C GLU A 210 -7.65 -25.72 3.04
N LEU A 211 -6.93 -25.23 2.03
CA LEU A 211 -6.57 -23.81 1.93
C LEU A 211 -7.81 -22.92 1.77
N ILE A 212 -8.75 -23.30 0.91
CA ILE A 212 -10.01 -22.57 0.72
C ILE A 212 -10.79 -22.50 2.04
N HIS A 213 -10.97 -23.63 2.73
CA HIS A 213 -11.65 -23.64 4.02
C HIS A 213 -10.94 -22.78 5.08
N SER A 214 -9.60 -22.75 5.08
CA SER A 214 -8.82 -21.89 5.98
C SER A 214 -9.05 -20.39 5.70
N ILE A 215 -9.06 -20.01 4.42
CA ILE A 215 -9.32 -18.63 3.98
C ILE A 215 -10.76 -18.23 4.32
N GLU A 216 -11.74 -19.09 4.08
CA GLU A 216 -13.15 -18.82 4.40
C GLU A 216 -13.40 -18.65 5.89
N ARG A 217 -12.75 -19.47 6.73
CA ARG A 217 -12.80 -19.33 8.19
C ARG A 217 -12.20 -17.98 8.63
N SER A 218 -10.99 -17.67 8.16
CA SER A 218 -10.31 -16.42 8.48
C SER A 218 -11.11 -15.20 8.03
N ARG A 219 -11.71 -15.24 6.83
CA ARG A 219 -12.62 -14.21 6.31
C ARG A 219 -13.83 -14.01 7.23
N SER A 220 -14.44 -15.10 7.69
CA SER A 220 -15.62 -15.05 8.56
C SER A 220 -15.29 -14.43 9.93
N GLU A 221 -14.13 -14.77 10.49
CA GLU A 221 -13.63 -14.20 11.74
C GLU A 221 -13.37 -12.70 11.64
N LEU A 222 -12.72 -12.27 10.55
CA LEU A 222 -12.45 -10.85 10.29
C LEU A 222 -13.75 -10.05 10.11
N ILE A 223 -14.71 -10.57 9.35
CA ILE A 223 -16.03 -9.92 9.17
C ILE A 223 -16.73 -9.75 10.52
N ARG A 224 -16.68 -10.77 11.39
CA ARG A 224 -17.27 -10.69 12.73
C ARG A 224 -16.59 -9.62 13.57
N LEU A 225 -15.25 -9.58 13.58
CA LEU A 225 -14.48 -8.58 14.32
C LEU A 225 -14.83 -7.14 13.89
N ILE A 226 -14.91 -6.90 12.58
CA ILE A 226 -15.25 -5.58 12.03
C ILE A 226 -16.66 -5.17 12.48
N ARG A 227 -17.63 -6.08 12.41
CA ARG A 227 -19.02 -5.81 12.85
C ARG A 227 -19.10 -5.52 14.35
N ASP A 228 -18.36 -6.26 15.17
CA ASP A 228 -18.32 -6.03 16.62
C ASP A 228 -17.67 -4.68 16.96
N GLN A 229 -16.61 -4.31 16.24
CA GLN A 229 -15.96 -3.01 16.37
C GLN A 229 -16.88 -1.87 15.94
N GLU A 230 -17.58 -2.02 14.81
CA GLU A 230 -18.57 -1.06 14.32
C GLU A 230 -19.68 -0.86 15.36
N LYS A 231 -20.30 -1.95 15.85
CA LYS A 231 -21.34 -1.89 16.87
C LYS A 231 -20.87 -1.19 18.15
N THR A 232 -19.64 -1.46 18.58
CA THR A 232 -19.04 -0.81 19.74
C THR A 232 -18.80 0.68 19.51
N ALA A 233 -18.31 1.06 18.32
CA ALA A 233 -18.10 2.45 17.95
C ALA A 233 -19.43 3.23 17.88
N VAL A 234 -20.47 2.62 17.29
CA VAL A 234 -21.83 3.17 17.21
C VAL A 234 -22.38 3.39 18.62
N SER A 235 -22.37 2.38 19.49
CA SER A 235 -22.86 2.52 20.87
C SER A 235 -22.11 3.61 21.66
N ARG A 236 -20.79 3.74 21.46
CA ARG A 236 -20.02 4.85 22.06
C ARG A 236 -20.45 6.21 21.52
N ALA A 237 -20.73 6.32 20.23
CA ALA A 237 -21.18 7.56 19.60
C ALA A 237 -22.59 7.94 20.09
N GLU A 238 -23.52 6.99 20.13
CA GLU A 238 -24.86 7.16 20.70
C GLU A 238 -24.80 7.67 22.13
N GLY A 239 -23.98 7.04 22.99
CA GLY A 239 -23.80 7.51 24.37
C GLY A 239 -23.15 8.89 24.48
N ARG A 240 -22.41 9.37 23.48
CA ARG A 240 -21.93 10.76 23.42
C ARG A 240 -23.04 11.72 22.99
N LEU A 241 -23.87 11.32 22.02
CA LEU A 241 -25.01 12.11 21.56
C LEU A 241 -26.02 12.32 22.69
N GLU A 242 -26.38 11.27 23.43
CA GLU A 242 -27.29 11.38 24.59
C GLU A 242 -26.75 12.36 25.65
N ARG A 243 -25.45 12.32 25.95
CA ARG A 243 -24.83 13.27 26.89
C ARG A 243 -24.89 14.71 26.38
N LEU A 244 -24.61 14.93 25.09
CA LEU A 244 -24.69 16.27 24.49
C LEU A 244 -26.13 16.79 24.48
N GLU A 245 -27.11 15.94 24.21
CA GLU A 245 -28.53 16.33 24.27
C GLU A 245 -28.95 16.73 25.68
N GLN A 246 -28.53 15.98 26.70
CA GLN A 246 -28.75 16.36 28.10
C GLN A 246 -28.11 17.72 28.43
N GLU A 247 -26.86 17.93 28.03
CA GLU A 247 -26.13 19.18 28.28
C GLU A 247 -26.77 20.38 27.57
N ILE A 248 -27.23 20.22 26.32
CA ILE A 248 -27.99 21.23 25.59
C ILE A 248 -29.29 21.58 26.33
N ASN A 249 -30.02 20.57 26.82
CA ASN A 249 -31.25 20.80 27.57
C ASN A 249 -31.01 21.54 28.89
N ASP A 250 -29.95 21.19 29.61
CA ASP A 250 -29.56 21.88 30.84
C ASP A 250 -29.08 23.31 30.59
N LEU A 251 -28.35 23.55 29.49
CA LEU A 251 -27.99 24.90 29.06
C LEU A 251 -29.23 25.73 28.71
N ARG A 252 -30.20 25.17 27.98
CA ARG A 252 -31.47 25.85 27.68
C ARG A 252 -32.25 26.21 28.95
N ARG A 253 -32.30 25.30 29.93
CA ARG A 253 -32.91 25.60 31.24
C ARG A 253 -32.20 26.73 31.97
N ARG A 254 -30.87 26.72 32.00
CA ARG A 254 -30.06 27.78 32.61
C ARG A 254 -30.26 29.12 31.90
N ASP A 255 -30.30 29.13 30.59
CA ASP A 255 -30.55 30.34 29.78
C ASP A 255 -31.94 30.92 30.08
N GLN A 256 -32.97 30.08 30.19
CA GLN A 256 -34.31 30.52 30.55
C GLN A 256 -34.39 31.11 31.96
N ILE A 257 -33.68 30.51 32.93
CA ILE A 257 -33.54 31.08 34.29
C ILE A 257 -32.78 32.41 34.24
N TYR A 258 -31.66 32.47 33.51
CA TYR A 258 -30.84 33.67 33.36
C TYR A 258 -31.63 34.82 32.74
N SER A 259 -32.40 34.55 31.68
CA SER A 259 -33.31 35.51 31.04
C SER A 259 -34.35 36.03 32.03
N THR A 260 -34.93 35.15 32.87
CA THR A 260 -35.89 35.55 33.90
C THR A 260 -35.25 36.46 34.98
N LEU A 261 -34.00 36.19 35.37
CA LEU A 261 -33.25 36.97 36.35
C LEU A 261 -32.74 38.31 35.78
N GLN A 262 -32.46 38.38 34.48
CA GLN A 262 -31.93 39.57 33.82
C GLN A 262 -32.97 40.71 33.70
N TYR A 263 -34.28 40.40 33.81
CA TYR A 263 -35.36 41.39 33.76
C TYR A 263 -35.83 41.92 35.12
N THR A 264 -35.27 41.45 36.24
CA THR A 264 -35.45 42.12 37.53
C THR A 264 -34.42 43.24 37.69
N ASP A 265 -34.77 44.43 37.20
CA ASP A 265 -34.06 45.67 37.52
C ASP A 265 -34.14 45.91 39.04
N GLN A 266 -33.09 45.50 39.76
CA GLN A 266 -32.96 45.81 41.17
C GLN A 266 -32.56 47.28 41.29
N SER A 267 -33.56 48.14 41.41
CA SER A 267 -33.38 49.55 41.79
C SER A 267 -32.65 49.61 43.13
N TYR A 268 -31.35 49.89 43.09
CA TYR A 268 -30.54 50.11 44.28
C TYR A 268 -30.73 51.57 44.73
N PRO A 269 -31.23 51.82 45.95
CA PRO A 269 -31.46 53.19 46.43
C PRO A 269 -30.19 54.03 46.40
N ASP A 270 -30.35 55.34 46.19
CA ASP A 270 -29.21 56.25 46.28
C ASP A 270 -28.60 56.24 47.69
N HIS A 271 -27.27 56.30 47.76
CA HIS A 271 -26.49 56.23 48.99
C HIS A 271 -25.17 56.99 48.82
N PRO A 272 -24.66 57.71 49.84
CA PRO A 272 -23.42 58.48 49.72
C PRO A 272 -22.20 57.65 49.30
N ASP A 273 -22.12 56.38 49.73
CA ASP A 273 -21.02 55.46 49.34
C ASP A 273 -21.16 54.87 47.91
N ARG A 274 -22.29 55.11 47.22
CA ARG A 274 -22.55 54.62 45.85
C ARG A 274 -21.78 55.46 44.83
N PHE A 275 -21.22 54.79 43.82
CA PHE A 275 -20.70 55.43 42.61
C PHE A 275 -21.84 55.69 41.63
N ASP A 276 -21.98 56.93 41.16
CA ASP A 276 -23.15 57.34 40.37
C ASP A 276 -22.97 57.08 38.87
N TYR A 277 -21.73 57.20 38.38
CA TYR A 277 -21.42 57.19 36.94
C TYR A 277 -20.59 55.99 36.49
N TRP A 278 -19.67 55.55 37.34
CA TRP A 278 -18.77 54.44 37.03
C TRP A 278 -19.27 53.18 37.73
N CYS A 279 -19.41 52.09 36.99
CA CYS A 279 -19.84 50.79 37.51
C CYS A 279 -18.76 50.20 38.42
N GLN A 280 -18.71 50.63 39.68
CA GLN A 280 -17.69 50.24 40.64
C GLN A 280 -18.29 50.02 42.01
N LEU A 281 -17.66 49.14 42.78
CA LEU A 281 -18.01 48.83 44.16
C LEU A 281 -16.74 48.96 45.01
N LEU A 282 -16.90 49.55 46.20
CA LEU A 282 -15.88 49.50 47.24
C LEU A 282 -16.43 48.69 48.41
N CYS A 283 -15.67 47.71 48.87
CA CYS A 283 -16.05 46.89 50.01
C CYS A 283 -16.20 47.75 51.28
N ARG A 284 -17.13 47.35 52.14
CA ARG A 284 -17.33 47.99 53.46
C ARG A 284 -16.22 47.62 54.45
N GLU A 285 -15.68 46.41 54.30
CA GLU A 285 -14.62 45.87 55.14
C GLU A 285 -13.26 46.42 54.74
N ARG A 286 -12.50 46.84 55.75
CA ARG A 286 -11.15 47.35 55.58
C ARG A 286 -10.13 46.22 55.50
N VAL A 287 -9.05 46.47 54.78
CA VAL A 287 -7.84 45.65 54.81
C VAL A 287 -7.05 45.96 56.10
N CYS A 288 -6.68 44.94 56.87
CA CYS A 288 -6.00 45.08 58.17
C CYS A 288 -4.66 44.31 58.21
N GLY A 289 -3.55 45.01 58.40
CA GLY A 289 -2.23 44.37 58.53
C GLY A 289 -1.78 43.69 57.23
N ARG A 290 -1.57 42.36 57.28
CA ARG A 290 -1.28 41.51 56.12
C ARG A 290 -2.54 40.78 55.70
N CYS A 291 -3.09 41.12 54.54
CA CYS A 291 -4.30 40.49 54.03
C CYS A 291 -4.06 39.91 52.65
N TYR A 292 -4.77 38.83 52.38
CA TYR A 292 -4.86 38.21 51.08
C TYR A 292 -6.32 37.88 50.78
N TRP A 293 -6.78 38.17 49.57
CA TRP A 293 -8.08 37.71 49.09
C TRP A 293 -8.01 37.38 47.60
N GLU A 294 -8.94 36.55 47.15
CA GLU A 294 -9.06 36.15 45.76
C GLU A 294 -10.39 36.58 45.18
N ILE A 295 -10.36 36.97 43.92
CA ILE A 295 -11.57 37.16 43.14
C ILE A 295 -11.51 36.33 41.87
N GLU A 296 -12.66 35.83 41.45
CA GLU A 296 -12.84 35.16 40.17
C GLU A 296 -13.75 36.01 39.28
N TRP A 297 -13.33 36.25 38.04
CA TRP A 297 -14.03 37.14 37.12
C TRP A 297 -14.34 36.47 35.78
N SER A 298 -15.46 36.86 35.19
CA SER A 298 -15.90 36.38 33.87
C SER A 298 -16.36 37.55 32.99
N GLY A 299 -16.53 37.28 31.69
CA GLY A 299 -16.88 38.30 30.69
C GLY A 299 -15.74 38.63 29.72
N ASN A 300 -16.10 39.35 28.65
CA ASN A 300 -15.19 39.67 27.55
C ASN A 300 -14.65 41.12 27.59
N LYS A 301 -15.24 41.98 28.43
CA LYS A 301 -14.85 43.39 28.56
C LYS A 301 -13.90 43.65 29.74
N GLY A 302 -13.72 42.67 30.61
CA GLY A 302 -12.77 42.73 31.71
C GLY A 302 -13.35 43.32 32.98
N VAL A 303 -12.51 43.44 34.00
CA VAL A 303 -12.84 43.97 35.33
C VAL A 303 -11.65 44.76 35.88
N ASP A 304 -11.92 45.70 36.77
CA ASP A 304 -10.88 46.40 37.54
C ASP A 304 -10.80 45.79 38.93
N VAL A 305 -9.61 45.35 39.34
CA VAL A 305 -9.32 44.83 40.69
C VAL A 305 -8.52 45.88 41.42
N ALA A 306 -9.13 46.52 42.40
CA ALA A 306 -8.56 47.71 43.00
C ALA A 306 -8.40 47.60 44.51
N VAL A 307 -7.50 48.43 45.02
CA VAL A 307 -7.45 48.80 46.43
C VAL A 307 -7.48 50.32 46.50
N SER A 308 -8.33 50.87 47.37
CA SER A 308 -8.57 52.32 47.42
C SER A 308 -8.78 52.81 48.84
N TYR A 309 -8.49 54.08 49.07
CA TYR A 309 -8.97 54.79 50.26
C TYR A 309 -10.48 55.02 50.20
N LYS A 310 -11.11 55.09 51.37
CA LYS A 310 -12.56 55.33 51.45
C LYS A 310 -12.96 56.70 50.88
N SER A 311 -12.05 57.68 50.95
CA SER A 311 -12.23 59.08 50.52
C SER A 311 -12.33 59.30 49.01
N ILE A 312 -12.23 58.25 48.19
CA ILE A 312 -12.36 58.36 46.73
C ILE A 312 -13.66 59.07 46.34
N ILE A 313 -13.58 59.94 45.34
CA ILE A 313 -14.73 60.70 44.82
C ILE A 313 -15.65 59.75 44.05
N ARG A 314 -16.97 59.85 44.25
CA ARG A 314 -17.95 58.89 43.70
C ARG A 314 -19.09 59.50 42.88
N LYS A 315 -19.34 60.80 43.07
CA LYS A 315 -20.60 61.47 42.69
C LYS A 315 -20.51 62.34 41.43
N THR A 316 -19.39 62.29 40.71
CA THR A 316 -19.20 63.10 39.49
C THR A 316 -18.85 62.21 38.30
N GLN A 317 -19.03 62.72 37.09
CA GLN A 317 -18.60 62.04 35.86
C GLN A 317 -17.08 62.12 35.62
N SER A 318 -16.31 62.72 36.55
CA SER A 318 -14.87 62.85 36.41
C SER A 318 -14.20 61.48 36.36
N LYS A 319 -13.20 61.31 35.47
CA LYS A 319 -12.32 60.13 35.45
C LYS A 319 -11.63 59.89 36.78
N LYS A 320 -11.45 60.92 37.61
CA LYS A 320 -10.88 60.78 38.97
C LYS A 320 -11.72 59.90 39.90
N CYS A 321 -12.99 59.66 39.58
CA CYS A 321 -13.85 58.73 40.34
C CYS A 321 -13.59 57.25 40.00
N ASP A 322 -12.85 56.97 38.93
CA ASP A 322 -12.53 55.62 38.48
C ASP A 322 -11.26 55.10 39.16
N PHE A 323 -11.22 53.81 39.50
CA PHE A 323 -10.09 53.21 40.20
C PHE A 323 -8.81 53.31 39.35
N GLY A 324 -7.69 53.68 39.98
CA GLY A 324 -6.39 53.91 39.35
C GLY A 324 -6.25 55.26 38.64
N TYR A 325 -7.35 55.99 38.38
CA TYR A 325 -7.33 57.30 37.71
C TYR A 325 -7.22 58.49 38.68
N ASN A 326 -6.80 58.21 39.92
CA ASN A 326 -6.54 59.14 41.01
C ASN A 326 -5.34 58.65 41.82
N ASP A 327 -4.91 59.47 42.77
CA ASP A 327 -3.81 59.20 43.70
C ASP A 327 -4.24 58.40 44.94
N GLN A 328 -5.51 58.04 45.06
CA GLN A 328 -6.10 57.36 46.22
C GLN A 328 -6.36 55.86 45.98
N SER A 329 -6.12 55.38 44.76
CA SER A 329 -6.43 54.01 44.36
C SER A 329 -5.39 53.43 43.42
N TRP A 330 -5.21 52.11 43.54
CA TRP A 330 -4.34 51.30 42.70
C TRP A 330 -5.20 50.21 42.08
N SER A 331 -5.27 50.16 40.75
CA SER A 331 -6.12 49.23 40.00
C SER A 331 -5.30 48.31 39.12
N LEU A 332 -5.67 47.05 39.09
CA LEU A 332 -5.28 46.10 38.07
C LEU A 332 -6.47 45.83 37.14
N PHE A 333 -6.42 46.40 35.94
CA PHE A 333 -7.37 46.06 34.89
C PHE A 333 -7.06 44.68 34.31
N CYS A 334 -8.05 43.80 34.34
CA CYS A 334 -7.98 42.42 33.90
C CYS A 334 -8.88 42.20 32.69
N SER A 335 -8.31 41.76 31.57
CA SER A 335 -9.05 41.39 30.36
C SER A 335 -8.68 39.99 29.90
N PRO A 336 -9.43 39.37 28.96
CA PRO A 336 -9.08 38.06 28.44
C PRO A 336 -7.72 38.00 27.75
N CYS A 337 -7.17 39.16 27.36
CA CYS A 337 -5.96 39.25 26.53
C CYS A 337 -4.76 39.86 27.26
N SER A 338 -4.95 40.63 28.33
CA SER A 338 -3.87 41.35 28.99
C SER A 338 -4.25 41.86 30.39
N TYR A 339 -3.20 42.14 31.17
CA TYR A 339 -3.29 42.92 32.41
C TYR A 339 -2.73 44.32 32.20
N SER A 340 -3.31 45.31 32.89
CA SER A 340 -2.74 46.66 32.95
C SER A 340 -2.83 47.19 34.37
N PHE A 341 -1.71 47.64 34.90
CA PHE A 341 -1.68 48.33 36.18
C PHE A 341 -1.97 49.82 35.97
N ILE A 342 -2.83 50.41 36.81
CA ILE A 342 -3.29 51.79 36.70
C ILE A 342 -3.18 52.46 38.06
N HIS A 343 -2.45 53.58 38.11
CA HIS A 343 -2.37 54.45 39.28
C HIS A 343 -2.10 55.89 38.85
N ASN A 344 -2.76 56.86 39.49
CA ASN A 344 -2.64 58.29 39.20
C ASN A 344 -2.74 58.62 37.68
N ASN A 345 -3.70 57.99 36.98
CA ASN A 345 -3.93 58.15 35.54
C ASN A 345 -2.77 57.67 34.64
N ILE A 346 -1.81 56.92 35.19
CA ILE A 346 -0.75 56.24 34.44
C ILE A 346 -1.15 54.78 34.28
N ARG A 347 -1.25 54.31 33.03
CA ARG A 347 -1.58 52.92 32.68
C ARG A 347 -0.35 52.22 32.13
N ASN A 348 0.07 51.16 32.80
CA ASN A 348 1.20 50.31 32.43
C ASN A 348 0.70 48.93 32.00
N ALA A 349 0.80 48.61 30.71
CA ALA A 349 0.51 47.27 30.22
C ALA A 349 1.55 46.28 30.77
N LEU A 350 1.10 45.17 31.34
CA LEU A 350 1.97 44.18 31.98
C LEU A 350 2.17 42.99 31.06
N SER A 351 3.43 42.58 30.88
CA SER A 351 3.78 41.36 30.16
C SER A 351 3.72 40.17 31.12
N VAL A 352 2.73 39.30 30.94
CA VAL A 352 2.56 38.08 31.73
C VAL A 352 2.55 36.85 30.83
N LYS A 353 3.02 35.71 31.37
CA LYS A 353 3.10 34.44 30.62
C LYS A 353 1.73 33.82 30.34
N SER A 354 0.77 34.03 31.24
CA SER A 354 -0.59 33.50 31.14
C SER A 354 -1.58 34.41 31.85
N ILE A 355 -2.81 34.44 31.32
CA ILE A 355 -3.95 35.15 31.91
C ILE A 355 -4.80 34.15 32.69
N SER A 356 -5.06 34.44 33.97
CA SER A 356 -6.05 33.74 34.79
C SER A 356 -7.31 34.57 34.99
N ARG A 357 -8.43 33.85 35.16
CA ARG A 357 -9.71 34.41 35.61
C ARG A 357 -9.79 34.56 37.13
N ARG A 358 -8.79 34.09 37.87
CA ARG A 358 -8.69 34.28 39.31
C ARG A 358 -7.48 35.14 39.66
N ILE A 359 -7.74 36.20 40.41
CA ILE A 359 -6.76 37.21 40.81
C ILE A 359 -6.64 37.21 42.32
N GLY A 360 -5.44 36.95 42.82
CA GLY A 360 -5.08 37.10 44.23
C GLY A 360 -4.54 38.51 44.48
N VAL A 361 -5.01 39.16 45.54
CA VAL A 361 -4.53 40.48 45.97
C VAL A 361 -3.95 40.35 47.35
N PHE A 362 -2.70 40.74 47.52
CA PHE A 362 -2.00 40.77 48.79
C PHE A 362 -1.66 42.21 49.17
N VAL A 363 -1.93 42.58 50.41
CA VAL A 363 -1.58 43.87 50.98
C VAL A 363 -0.83 43.64 52.29
N ASP A 364 0.35 44.24 52.42
CA ASP A 364 1.01 44.49 53.69
C ASP A 364 1.01 46.00 53.94
N HIS A 365 0.07 46.45 54.78
CA HIS A 365 -0.10 47.88 55.06
C HIS A 365 1.13 48.47 55.76
N SER A 366 1.73 47.71 56.68
CA SER A 366 2.88 48.14 57.48
C SER A 366 4.16 48.25 56.66
N ALA A 367 4.34 47.34 55.69
CA ALA A 367 5.48 47.33 54.80
C ALA A 367 5.26 48.18 53.53
N GLY A 368 4.05 48.71 53.32
CA GLY A 368 3.75 49.51 52.13
C GLY A 368 3.65 48.70 50.84
N THR A 369 3.35 47.40 50.93
CA THR A 369 3.36 46.49 49.78
C THR A 369 1.95 46.18 49.30
N LEU A 370 1.70 46.31 47.99
CA LEU A 370 0.52 45.78 47.30
C LEU A 370 0.97 44.90 46.15
N SER A 371 0.55 43.64 46.14
CA SER A 371 0.89 42.67 45.10
C SER A 371 -0.35 42.02 44.51
N PHE A 372 -0.34 41.85 43.20
CA PHE A 372 -1.37 41.15 42.45
C PHE A 372 -0.80 39.85 41.89
N TYR A 373 -1.60 38.79 41.92
CA TYR A 373 -1.21 37.45 41.50
C TYR A 373 -2.24 36.86 40.56
N SER A 374 -1.74 36.12 39.58
CA SER A 374 -2.52 35.23 38.73
C SER A 374 -2.61 33.89 39.45
N VAL A 375 -3.82 33.44 39.75
CA VAL A 375 -4.08 32.20 40.50
C VAL A 375 -4.68 31.17 39.56
N SER A 376 -3.98 30.06 39.36
CA SER A 376 -4.51 28.86 38.68
C SER A 376 -4.10 27.63 39.49
N ASP A 377 -3.54 26.59 38.87
CA ASP A 377 -2.87 25.50 39.60
C ASP A 377 -1.61 25.98 40.35
N THR A 378 -1.04 27.12 39.93
CA THR A 378 0.09 27.78 40.57
C THR A 378 -0.16 29.27 40.73
N MET A 379 0.46 29.90 41.73
CA MET A 379 0.33 31.34 41.98
C MET A 379 1.51 32.07 41.34
N SER A 380 1.24 32.94 40.37
CA SER A 380 2.26 33.71 39.64
C SER A 380 2.11 35.20 39.91
N LEU A 381 3.19 35.88 40.29
CA LEU A 381 3.17 37.33 40.52
C LEU A 381 2.89 38.09 39.21
N ILE A 382 1.89 38.97 39.22
CA ILE A 382 1.55 39.88 38.12
C ILE A 382 2.30 41.20 38.28
N HIS A 383 2.14 41.84 39.44
CA HIS A 383 2.71 43.16 39.70
C HIS A 383 2.81 43.42 41.21
N THR A 384 3.85 44.15 41.63
CA THR A 384 4.01 44.63 43.00
C THR A 384 4.28 46.13 42.98
N VAL A 385 3.59 46.85 43.86
CA VAL A 385 3.84 48.25 44.18
C VAL A 385 4.38 48.34 45.59
N GLN A 386 5.43 49.14 45.76
CA GLN A 386 5.92 49.60 47.04
C GLN A 386 5.58 51.08 47.19
N THR A 387 4.80 51.42 48.22
CA THR A 387 4.33 52.79 48.46
C THR A 387 4.00 53.00 49.94
N THR A 388 3.91 54.25 50.39
CA THR A 388 3.46 54.56 51.75
C THR A 388 1.96 54.78 51.78
N PHE A 389 1.22 53.87 52.42
CA PHE A 389 -0.22 54.02 52.59
C PHE A 389 -0.52 55.01 53.71
N THR A 390 -1.17 56.11 53.38
CA THR A 390 -1.51 57.21 54.30
C THR A 390 -2.88 57.04 54.95
N GLN A 391 -3.70 56.12 54.46
CA GLN A 391 -5.02 55.80 55.04
C GLN A 391 -5.29 54.31 55.01
N THR A 392 -6.39 53.91 55.66
CA THR A 392 -6.93 52.56 55.60
C THR A 392 -7.38 52.21 54.17
N LEU A 393 -7.01 51.00 53.74
CA LEU A 393 -7.30 50.49 52.42
C LEU A 393 -8.57 49.64 52.41
N TYR A 394 -9.27 49.66 51.28
CA TYR A 394 -10.49 48.89 51.05
C TYR A 394 -10.40 48.22 49.68
N PRO A 395 -10.79 46.93 49.56
CA PRO A 395 -10.90 46.28 48.26
C PRO A 395 -11.98 46.97 47.41
N GLY A 396 -11.70 47.12 46.12
CA GLY A 396 -12.60 47.70 45.14
C GLY A 396 -12.66 46.84 43.88
N VAL A 397 -13.82 46.85 43.22
CA VAL A 397 -14.03 46.14 41.96
C VAL A 397 -14.78 47.04 40.98
N GLY A 398 -14.27 47.17 39.76
CA GLY A 398 -14.95 47.84 38.65
C GLY A 398 -15.45 46.84 37.61
N PHE A 399 -16.60 47.16 37.00
CA PHE A 399 -17.33 46.26 36.09
C PHE A 399 -17.53 46.92 34.73
N TYR A 400 -17.38 46.12 33.67
CA TYR A 400 -17.75 46.48 32.31
C TYR A 400 -18.91 45.62 31.83
N VAL A 401 -19.67 46.13 30.85
CA VAL A 401 -20.86 45.46 30.31
C VAL A 401 -20.59 43.98 29.99
N GLY A 402 -21.42 43.10 30.55
CA GLY A 402 -21.32 41.64 30.36
C GLY A 402 -20.19 40.97 31.15
N SER A 403 -19.64 41.63 32.16
CA SER A 403 -18.62 41.05 33.05
C SER A 403 -19.17 40.87 34.46
N SER A 404 -18.66 39.85 35.18
CA SER A 404 -19.07 39.54 36.55
C SER A 404 -17.86 39.20 37.41
N VAL A 405 -18.01 39.41 38.73
CA VAL A 405 -16.99 39.08 39.72
C VAL A 405 -17.63 38.32 40.86
N LYS A 406 -16.91 37.29 41.33
CA LYS A 406 -17.20 36.53 42.53
C LYS A 406 -16.02 36.67 43.49
N LEU A 407 -16.29 37.11 44.72
CA LEU A 407 -15.31 37.02 45.81
C LEU A 407 -15.20 35.55 46.24
N CYS A 408 -13.99 35.01 46.29
CA CYS A 408 -13.74 33.59 46.54
C CYS A 408 -13.60 33.26 48.02
#